data_AF-A0A559MHY3-F1
#
_entry.id   AF-A0A559MHY3-F1
#
_cell.length_a   1.000
_cell.length_b   1.000
_cell.length_c   1.000
_cell.angle_alpha   90.00
_cell.angle_beta   90.00
_cell.angle_gamma   90.00
#
_symmetry.space_group_name_H-M   'P 1'
#
loop_
_entity.id
_entity.type
_entity.pdbx_description
1 polymer ?
#
loop_
_entity_poly.entity_id
_entity_poly.type
_entity_poly.pdbx_seq_one_letter_code
_entity_poly.pdbx_strand_id
1 'polypeptide(L)'
;MTWCYHDPTNRVDLQKSLLENWGFKCTCPVCTEEGFTGKDIKAQRNKHIAILNSTHKAEDTLFGQLNQLYGPPAKEVPRFEVYLACYKAAMYWLLSEFNLTLVLRFTKKALEALGFEIEGINESGGGKLVVRKRGVAVPELPRLW
;
A
#
# COMPACT_ATOMS: atom_id res chain seq x y z
N MET A 1 9.99 12.24 -11.82
CA MET A 1 10.07 11.39 -10.61
C MET A 1 9.90 12.31 -9.43
N THR A 2 8.88 12.11 -8.61
CA THR A 2 8.54 13.02 -7.50
C THR A 2 8.77 12.29 -6.19
N TRP A 3 9.50 12.91 -5.27
CA TRP A 3 9.87 12.31 -3.99
C TRP A 3 8.87 12.72 -2.91
N CYS A 4 8.60 11.81 -1.98
CA CYS A 4 7.87 12.14 -0.75
C CYS A 4 8.88 12.49 0.33
N TYR A 5 8.78 13.69 0.91
CA TYR A 5 9.69 14.19 1.95
C TYR A 5 9.34 13.71 3.36
N HIS A 6 8.38 12.81 3.47
CA HIS A 6 7.91 12.21 4.72
C HIS A 6 7.35 10.82 4.43
N ASP A 7 7.15 10.00 5.47
CA ASP A 7 6.58 8.67 5.33
C ASP A 7 5.14 8.76 4.79
N PRO A 8 4.87 8.25 3.57
CA PRO A 8 3.55 8.35 2.98
C PRO A 8 2.55 7.33 3.56
N THR A 9 2.99 6.41 4.42
CA THR A 9 2.12 5.48 5.16
C THR A 9 1.44 6.14 6.36
N ASN A 10 1.93 7.29 6.83
CA ASN A 10 1.28 8.10 7.86
C ASN A 10 0.66 9.36 7.24
N ARG A 11 -0.50 9.20 6.60
CA ARG A 11 -1.22 10.32 5.95
C ARG A 11 -1.68 11.40 6.91
N VAL A 12 -1.98 11.03 8.16
CA VAL A 12 -2.46 11.95 9.19
C VAL A 12 -1.40 13.00 9.49
N ASP A 13 -0.15 12.56 9.67
CA ASP A 13 0.95 13.46 9.98
C ASP A 13 1.62 14.04 8.73
N LEU A 14 1.48 13.41 7.56
CA LEU A 14 2.12 13.85 6.31
C LEU A 14 1.91 15.35 6.01
N GLN A 15 0.66 15.81 5.96
CA GLN A 15 0.38 17.21 5.65
C GLN A 15 0.89 18.18 6.70
N LYS A 16 0.71 17.83 7.98
CA LYS A 16 1.17 18.62 9.10
C LYS A 16 2.70 18.75 9.08
N SER A 17 3.39 17.63 8.94
CA SER A 17 4.85 17.56 8.89
C SER A 17 5.44 18.34 7.70
N LEU A 18 4.83 18.27 6.52
CA LEU A 18 5.27 19.04 5.36
C LEU A 18 5.09 20.55 5.57
N LEU A 19 3.98 20.97 6.18
CA LEU A 19 3.75 22.38 6.47
C LEU A 19 4.72 22.90 7.55
N GLU A 20 4.88 22.17 8.65
CA GLU A 20 5.70 22.59 9.80
C GLU A 20 7.21 22.54 9.51
N ASN A 21 7.70 21.49 8.84
CA ASN A 21 9.14 21.29 8.63
C ASN A 21 9.65 21.79 7.28
N TRP A 22 8.79 21.87 6.26
CA TRP A 22 9.18 22.24 4.90
C TRP A 22 8.49 23.51 4.38
N GLY A 23 7.51 24.05 5.12
CA GLY A 23 6.85 25.32 4.78
C GLY A 23 5.90 25.25 3.60
N PHE A 24 5.45 24.05 3.17
CA PHE A 24 4.52 23.92 2.04
C PHE A 24 3.39 22.93 2.30
N LYS A 25 2.25 23.16 1.63
CA LYS A 25 1.12 22.25 1.61
C LYS A 25 1.18 21.37 0.36
N CYS A 26 1.22 20.05 0.53
CA CYS A 26 1.27 19.14 -0.62
C CYS A 26 -0.11 19.00 -1.28
N THR A 27 -0.16 19.03 -2.61
CA THR A 27 -1.39 18.91 -3.40
C THR A 27 -1.43 17.64 -4.25
N CYS A 28 -0.54 16.67 -3.98
CA CYS A 28 -0.51 15.42 -4.72
C CYS A 28 -1.83 14.65 -4.55
N PRO A 29 -2.16 13.71 -5.46
CA PRO A 29 -3.43 12.97 -5.39
C PRO A 29 -3.72 12.31 -4.04
N VAL A 30 -2.69 11.82 -3.35
CA VAL A 30 -2.78 11.21 -2.01
C VAL A 30 -3.23 12.23 -0.96
N CYS A 31 -2.57 13.39 -0.93
CA CYS A 31 -2.91 14.46 0.01
C CYS A 31 -4.26 15.11 -0.29
N THR A 32 -4.59 15.21 -1.57
CA THR A 32 -5.88 15.73 -2.03
C THR A 32 -7.02 14.79 -1.63
N GLU A 33 -6.88 13.49 -1.86
CA GLU A 33 -7.85 12.46 -1.43
C GLU A 33 -8.04 12.47 0.09
N GLU A 34 -6.95 12.54 0.84
CA GLU A 34 -7.00 12.63 2.30
C GLU A 34 -7.73 13.89 2.77
N GLY A 35 -7.55 15.03 2.08
CA GLY A 35 -8.22 16.29 2.38
C GLY A 35 -9.74 16.24 2.20
N PHE A 36 -10.24 15.48 1.22
CA PHE A 36 -11.67 15.32 0.95
C PHE A 36 -12.33 14.15 1.70
N THR A 37 -11.53 13.25 2.28
CA THR A 37 -12.06 12.09 3.02
C THR A 37 -12.72 12.52 4.33
N GLY A 38 -13.97 12.11 4.56
CA GLY A 38 -14.71 12.41 5.78
C GLY A 38 -14.11 11.78 7.05
N LYS A 39 -14.29 12.43 8.21
CA LYS A 39 -13.72 11.98 9.49
C LYS A 39 -14.08 10.54 9.85
N ASP A 40 -15.31 10.11 9.58
CA ASP A 40 -15.76 8.75 9.89
C ASP A 40 -15.03 7.68 9.07
N ILE A 41 -14.77 7.95 7.78
CA ILE A 41 -14.00 7.06 6.92
C ILE A 41 -12.55 6.99 7.39
N LYS A 42 -11.95 8.12 7.78
CA LYS A 42 -10.59 8.13 8.35
C LYS A 42 -10.51 7.32 9.64
N ALA A 43 -11.49 7.46 10.54
CA ALA A 43 -11.55 6.68 11.77
C ALA A 43 -11.67 5.17 11.48
N GLN A 44 -12.48 4.79 10.49
CA GLN A 44 -12.58 3.41 10.03
C GLN A 44 -11.26 2.90 9.43
N ARG A 45 -10.57 3.69 8.59
CA ARG A 45 -9.25 3.31 8.04
C ARG A 45 -8.27 3.04 9.17
N ASN A 46 -8.16 3.96 10.13
CA ASN A 46 -7.27 3.83 11.28
C ASN A 46 -7.58 2.59 12.12
N LYS A 47 -8.87 2.27 12.33
CA LYS A 47 -9.28 1.04 13.02
C LYS A 47 -8.82 -0.22 12.28
N HIS A 48 -9.04 -0.30 10.97
CA HIS A 48 -8.61 -1.46 10.17
C HIS A 48 -7.09 -1.57 10.13
N ILE A 49 -6.38 -0.46 9.96
CA ILE A 49 -4.91 -0.42 9.99
C ILE A 49 -4.38 -0.91 11.35
N ALA A 50 -5.00 -0.48 12.45
CA ALA A 50 -4.61 -0.94 13.79
C ALA A 50 -4.80 -2.45 13.95
N ILE A 51 -5.89 -3.02 13.44
CA ILE A 51 -6.14 -4.47 13.43
C ILE A 51 -5.08 -5.18 12.56
N LEU A 52 -4.82 -4.70 11.35
CA LEU A 52 -3.81 -5.30 10.45
C LEU A 52 -2.40 -5.22 11.04
N ASN A 53 -2.08 -4.15 11.78
CA ASN A 53 -0.79 -4.02 12.45
C ASN A 53 -0.67 -4.92 13.69
N SER A 54 -1.78 -5.32 14.32
CA SER A 54 -1.76 -6.23 15.47
C SER A 54 -1.75 -7.71 15.08
N THR A 55 -2.16 -8.04 13.85
CA THR A 55 -2.10 -9.43 13.34
C THR A 55 -1.40 -9.53 11.99
N HIS A 56 -0.28 -10.25 11.96
CA HIS A 56 0.39 -10.61 10.72
C HIS A 56 -0.33 -11.72 9.94
N LYS A 57 -1.32 -12.38 10.56
CA LYS A 57 -2.20 -13.41 9.96
C LYS A 57 -3.52 -12.84 9.46
N ALA A 58 -3.60 -11.52 9.27
CA ALA A 58 -4.84 -10.89 8.83
C ALA A 58 -5.43 -11.59 7.61
N GLU A 59 -6.72 -11.92 7.69
CA GLU A 59 -7.46 -12.55 6.61
C GLU A 59 -7.62 -11.59 5.43
N ASP A 60 -7.80 -12.17 4.24
CA ASP A 60 -7.96 -11.45 3.00
C ASP A 60 -9.15 -10.46 3.02
N THR A 61 -10.14 -10.77 3.84
CA THR A 61 -11.36 -9.99 4.11
C THR A 61 -11.04 -8.62 4.71
N LEU A 62 -10.11 -8.55 5.67
CA LEU A 62 -9.71 -7.30 6.33
C LEU A 62 -9.01 -6.35 5.35
N PHE A 63 -8.17 -6.89 4.46
CA PHE A 63 -7.56 -6.11 3.39
C PHE A 63 -8.60 -5.58 2.42
N GLY A 64 -9.57 -6.42 2.03
CA GLY A 64 -10.69 -6.02 1.19
C GLY A 64 -11.51 -4.87 1.80
N GLN A 65 -11.84 -4.97 3.09
CA GLN A 65 -12.55 -3.93 3.83
C GLN A 65 -11.76 -2.62 3.89
N LEU A 66 -10.48 -2.66 4.24
CA LEU A 66 -9.63 -1.47 4.23
C LEU A 66 -9.57 -0.84 2.82
N ASN A 67 -9.46 -1.67 1.79
CA ASN A 67 -9.34 -1.24 0.40
C ASN A 67 -10.63 -0.55 -0.11
N GLN A 68 -11.80 -0.89 0.43
CA GLN A 68 -13.09 -0.26 0.12
C GLN A 68 -13.25 1.13 0.76
N LEU A 69 -12.49 1.44 1.80
CA LEU A 69 -12.53 2.74 2.45
C LEU A 69 -11.82 3.84 1.64
N TYR A 70 -11.19 3.49 0.52
CA TYR A 70 -10.55 4.42 -0.42
C TYR A 70 -11.46 4.67 -1.63
N GLY A 71 -11.72 5.95 -1.92
CA GLY A 71 -12.59 6.33 -3.05
C GLY A 71 -11.94 6.01 -4.40
N PRO A 72 -10.88 6.74 -4.80
CA PRO A 72 -10.20 6.49 -6.07
C PRO A 72 -9.43 5.16 -6.07
N PRO A 73 -9.33 4.46 -7.21
CA PRO A 73 -8.58 3.21 -7.31
C PRO A 73 -7.07 3.43 -7.08
N ALA A 74 -6.37 2.38 -6.64
CA ALA A 74 -4.94 2.46 -6.29
C ALA A 74 -4.02 2.91 -7.44
N LYS A 75 -4.43 2.63 -8.69
CA LYS A 75 -3.73 3.08 -9.91
C LYS A 75 -3.76 4.60 -10.15
N GLU A 76 -4.64 5.31 -9.45
CA GLU A 76 -4.81 6.77 -9.49
C GLU A 76 -4.31 7.40 -8.19
N VAL A 77 -4.68 6.82 -7.05
CA VAL A 77 -4.21 7.24 -5.72
C VAL A 77 -3.62 6.05 -4.99
N PRO A 78 -2.28 5.95 -4.90
CA PRO A 78 -1.59 4.87 -4.19
C PRO A 78 -2.05 4.74 -2.73
N ARG A 79 -2.15 3.50 -2.26
CA ARG A 79 -2.67 3.10 -0.95
C ARG A 79 -1.54 2.54 -0.09
N PHE A 80 -0.65 3.43 0.35
CA PHE A 80 0.58 3.08 1.08
C PHE A 80 0.33 2.23 2.33
N GLU A 81 -0.78 2.44 3.04
CA GLU A 81 -1.13 1.70 4.24
C GLU A 81 -1.58 0.27 3.91
N VAL A 82 -2.34 0.11 2.81
CA VAL A 82 -2.71 -1.22 2.28
C VAL A 82 -1.45 -1.95 1.80
N TYR A 83 -0.56 -1.26 1.09
CA TYR A 83 0.74 -1.78 0.68
C TYR A 83 1.52 -2.31 1.89
N LEU A 84 1.69 -1.49 2.94
CA LEU A 84 2.51 -1.86 4.09
C LEU A 84 1.91 -3.08 4.82
N ALA A 85 0.59 -3.13 4.96
CA ALA A 85 -0.08 -4.26 5.59
C ALA A 85 0.09 -5.55 4.76
N CYS A 86 -0.11 -5.48 3.43
CA CYS A 86 0.08 -6.63 2.54
C CYS A 86 1.55 -7.09 2.52
N TYR A 87 2.50 -6.15 2.51
CA TYR A 87 3.93 -6.45 2.59
C TYR A 87 4.27 -7.20 3.89
N LYS A 88 3.80 -6.72 5.04
CA LYS A 88 4.01 -7.39 6.34
C LYS A 88 3.42 -8.81 6.34
N ALA A 89 2.24 -9.00 5.77
CA ALA A 89 1.63 -10.32 5.63
C ALA A 89 2.48 -11.23 4.72
N ALA A 90 2.94 -10.75 3.57
CA ALA A 90 3.82 -11.50 2.67
C ALA A 90 5.11 -11.93 3.38
N MET A 91 5.75 -11.01 4.11
CA MET A 91 6.97 -11.32 4.87
C MET A 91 6.71 -12.33 5.99
N TYR A 92 5.58 -12.26 6.68
CA TYR A 92 5.20 -13.25 7.69
C TYR A 92 5.07 -14.66 7.08
N TRP A 93 4.34 -14.78 5.97
CA TRP A 93 4.17 -16.07 5.29
C TRP A 93 5.47 -16.59 4.67
N LEU A 94 6.41 -15.72 4.31
CA LEU A 94 7.71 -16.12 3.80
C LEU A 94 8.64 -16.62 4.91
N LEU A 95 8.73 -15.87 6.01
CA LEU A 95 9.74 -16.08 7.04
C LEU A 95 9.30 -17.04 8.15
N SER A 96 8.01 -17.07 8.50
CA SER A 96 7.52 -17.81 9.66
C SER A 96 6.91 -19.16 9.28
N GLU A 97 6.02 -19.17 8.30
CA GLU A 97 5.18 -20.35 7.96
C GLU A 97 5.56 -20.99 6.61
N PHE A 98 6.41 -20.31 5.83
CA PHE A 98 6.85 -20.70 4.49
C PHE A 98 5.70 -21.15 3.56
N ASN A 99 4.74 -20.26 3.29
CA ASN A 99 3.62 -20.52 2.39
C ASN A 99 3.71 -19.66 1.11
N LEU A 100 4.37 -20.18 0.08
CA LEU A 100 4.63 -19.45 -1.18
C LEU A 100 3.36 -18.95 -1.88
N THR A 101 2.26 -19.70 -1.83
CA THR A 101 0.99 -19.29 -2.41
C THR A 101 0.46 -18.01 -1.76
N LEU A 102 0.53 -17.92 -0.43
CA LEU A 102 0.13 -16.72 0.30
C LEU A 102 1.13 -15.58 0.12
N VAL A 103 2.44 -15.87 0.08
CA VAL A 103 3.49 -14.88 -0.21
C VAL A 103 3.22 -14.19 -1.55
N LEU A 104 3.02 -14.96 -2.63
CA LEU A 104 2.75 -14.42 -3.97
C LEU A 104 1.44 -13.64 -4.01
N ARG A 105 0.40 -14.13 -3.34
CA ARG A 105 -0.89 -13.44 -3.25
C ARG A 105 -0.76 -12.06 -2.59
N PHE A 106 -0.16 -12.00 -1.41
CA PHE A 106 -0.02 -10.74 -0.67
C PHE A 106 0.98 -9.79 -1.33
N THR A 107 2.02 -10.33 -1.96
CA THR A 107 2.95 -9.58 -2.81
C THR A 107 2.22 -8.88 -3.95
N LYS A 108 1.39 -9.62 -4.70
CA LYS A 108 0.58 -9.05 -5.79
C LYS A 108 -0.30 -7.91 -5.27
N LYS A 109 -0.99 -8.12 -4.15
CA LYS A 109 -1.84 -7.10 -3.52
C LYS A 109 -1.05 -5.87 -3.06
N ALA A 110 0.16 -6.06 -2.52
CA ALA A 110 1.03 -4.97 -2.12
C ALA A 110 1.42 -4.10 -3.32
N LEU A 111 1.78 -4.72 -4.44
CA LEU A 111 2.10 -4.01 -5.68
C LEU A 111 0.87 -3.30 -6.27
N GLU A 112 -0.29 -3.96 -6.33
CA GLU A 112 -1.54 -3.35 -6.78
C GLU A 112 -1.94 -2.14 -5.93
N ALA A 113 -1.71 -2.19 -4.61
CA ALA A 113 -1.94 -1.07 -3.70
C ALA A 113 -1.04 0.15 -3.99
N LEU A 114 0.17 -0.08 -4.53
CA LEU A 114 1.06 0.99 -5.01
C LEU A 114 0.69 1.51 -6.41
N GLY A 115 -0.35 0.94 -7.03
CA GLY A 115 -0.85 1.33 -8.34
C GLY A 115 -0.19 0.59 -9.52
N PHE A 116 0.50 -0.53 -9.26
CA PHE A 116 0.95 -1.41 -10.34
C PHE A 116 -0.24 -2.15 -10.96
N GLU A 117 -0.20 -2.33 -12.27
CA GLU A 117 -1.11 -3.23 -12.99
C GLU A 117 -0.30 -4.43 -13.48
N ILE A 118 -0.55 -5.60 -12.87
CA ILE A 118 0.21 -6.84 -13.11
C ILE A 118 -0.65 -7.78 -13.95
N GLU A 119 -0.15 -8.20 -15.11
CA GLU A 119 -0.84 -9.12 -16.01
C GLU A 119 -0.59 -10.59 -15.65
N GLY A 120 0.57 -10.89 -15.07
CA GLY A 120 0.92 -12.23 -14.64
C GLY A 120 2.40 -12.41 -14.39
N ILE A 121 2.84 -13.65 -14.47
CA ILE A 121 4.24 -14.05 -14.37
C ILE A 121 4.64 -14.65 -15.71
N ASN A 122 5.73 -14.16 -16.29
CA ASN A 122 6.31 -14.72 -17.50
C ASN A 122 7.12 -15.96 -17.11
N GLU A 123 6.49 -17.13 -17.22
CA GLU A 123 7.10 -18.43 -16.94
C GLU A 123 8.27 -18.74 -17.90
N SER A 124 8.17 -18.28 -19.16
CA SER A 124 9.22 -18.48 -20.19
C SER A 124 10.44 -17.58 -19.98
N GLY A 125 10.30 -16.49 -19.22
CA GLY A 125 11.32 -15.47 -18.98
C GLY A 125 12.10 -15.64 -17.67
N GLY A 126 12.04 -16.82 -17.04
CA GLY A 126 12.66 -17.08 -15.73
C GLY A 126 11.83 -16.59 -14.55
N GLY A 127 10.50 -16.57 -14.67
CA GLY A 127 9.60 -16.19 -13.58
C GLY A 127 9.62 -14.69 -13.28
N LYS A 128 9.58 -13.84 -14.32
CA LYS A 128 9.55 -12.37 -14.14
C LYS A 128 8.11 -11.85 -14.10
N LEU A 129 7.83 -10.86 -13.26
CA LEU A 129 6.53 -10.16 -13.29
C LEU A 129 6.30 -9.48 -14.64
N VAL A 130 5.11 -9.69 -15.21
CA VAL A 130 4.60 -8.95 -16.36
C VAL A 130 3.81 -7.76 -15.85
N VAL A 131 4.42 -6.57 -15.90
CA VAL A 131 3.84 -5.32 -15.42
C VAL A 131 3.37 -4.50 -16.62
N ARG A 132 2.06 -4.28 -16.74
CA ARG A 132 1.44 -3.41 -17.76
C ARG A 132 1.67 -1.93 -17.44
N LYS A 133 1.47 -1.57 -16.18
CA LYS A 133 1.63 -0.20 -15.67
C LYS A 133 2.42 -0.22 -14.38
N ARG A 134 3.45 0.64 -14.29
CA ARG A 134 4.23 0.81 -13.06
C ARG A 134 3.47 1.70 -12.08
N GLY A 135 3.52 1.31 -10.80
CA GLY A 135 3.03 2.13 -9.69
C GLY A 135 4.13 3.00 -9.09
N VAL A 136 3.94 3.39 -7.83
CA VAL A 136 4.92 4.16 -7.07
C VAL A 136 6.04 3.27 -6.53
N ALA A 137 7.28 3.73 -6.67
CA ALA A 137 8.44 3.06 -6.09
C ALA A 137 8.54 3.36 -4.59
N VAL A 138 8.86 2.34 -3.80
CA VAL A 138 9.08 2.41 -2.35
C VAL A 138 10.33 1.59 -2.00
N PRO A 139 11.01 1.87 -0.87
CA PRO A 139 12.29 1.24 -0.56
C PRO A 139 12.25 -0.29 -0.49
N GLU A 140 11.14 -0.89 -0.04
CA GLU A 140 11.02 -2.34 0.13
C GLU A 140 10.55 -3.05 -1.14
N LEU A 141 10.27 -2.32 -2.23
CA LEU A 141 9.79 -2.88 -3.49
C LEU A 141 10.68 -4.02 -4.04
N PRO A 142 12.03 -3.94 -4.01
CA PRO A 142 12.90 -5.03 -4.46
C PRO A 142 12.83 -6.30 -3.61
N ARG A 143 12.22 -6.24 -2.42
CA ARG A 143 12.05 -7.41 -1.53
C ARG A 143 10.75 -8.16 -1.79
N LEU A 144 9.84 -7.55 -2.54
CA LEU A 144 8.56 -8.15 -2.91
C LEU A 144 8.69 -9.13 -4.08
N TRP A 145 9.80 -9.16 -4.81
CA TRP A 145 9.98 -10.06 -5.94
C TRP A 145 11.41 -10.60 -6.01
#